data_AF-A0A6L3X144-F1
#
_entry.id   AF-A0A6L3X144-F1
#
_cell.length_a   1.000
_cell.length_b   1.000
_cell.length_c   1.000
_cell.angle_alpha   90.00
_cell.angle_beta   90.00
_cell.angle_gamma   90.00
#
_symmetry.space_group_name_H-M   'P 1'
#
loop_
_entity.id
_entity.type
_entity.pdbx_description
1 polymer ?
#
loop_
_entity_poly.entity_id
_entity_poly.type
_entity_poly.pdbx_seq_one_letter_code
_entity_poly.pdbx_strand_id
1 'polypeptide(L)'
;ADLRGTGNSVAALLGSGNGNLKLLMNDGLVSRNLMEILGLNVGNFIIGQIFGDDEVRVNCAAANLDLVNGVARPQIFAFDTENAVIN
;
A
#
# COMPACT_ATOMS: atom_id res chain seq x y z
N ALA A 1 -7.88 12.47 7.92
CA ALA A 1 -6.72 11.77 8.49
C ALA A 1 -6.19 12.58 9.66
N ASP A 2 -5.87 11.95 10.78
CA ASP A 2 -5.15 12.58 11.89
C ASP A 2 -3.78 11.90 11.96
N LEU A 3 -2.73 12.62 11.56
CA LEU A 3 -1.36 12.12 11.57
C LEU A 3 -0.45 13.25 12.02
N ARG A 4 0.35 13.00 13.06
CA ARG A 4 1.33 13.96 13.59
C ARG A 4 2.67 13.28 13.76
N GLY A 5 3.73 13.91 13.27
CA GLY A 5 5.10 13.44 13.39
C GLY A 5 6.07 14.61 13.32
N THR A 6 7.31 14.40 13.75
CA THR A 6 8.35 15.42 13.79
C THR A 6 9.65 14.90 13.20
N GLY A 7 10.34 15.72 12.43
CA GLY A 7 11.61 15.32 11.84
C GLY A 7 12.06 16.26 10.73
N ASN A 8 13.34 16.22 10.43
CA ASN A 8 13.96 16.95 9.32
C ASN A 8 14.07 16.11 8.03
N SER A 9 13.50 14.90 8.03
CA SER A 9 13.42 14.01 6.88
C SER A 9 12.08 13.28 6.86
N VAL A 10 11.67 12.78 5.70
CA VAL A 10 10.43 12.00 5.55
C VAL A 10 10.46 10.74 6.43
N ALA A 11 11.61 10.06 6.49
CA ALA A 11 11.79 8.89 7.34
C ALA A 11 11.62 9.23 8.83
N ALA A 12 12.16 10.37 9.29
CA ALA A 12 12.01 10.81 10.68
C ALA A 12 10.56 11.24 11.01
N LEU A 13 9.90 11.94 10.08
CA LEU A 13 8.50 12.33 10.22
C LEU A 13 7.57 11.11 10.32
N LEU A 14 7.74 10.12 9.42
CA LEU A 14 6.93 8.90 9.43
C LEU A 14 7.30 7.98 10.60
N GLY A 15 8.59 7.87 10.93
CA GLY A 15 9.09 7.05 12.05
C GLY A 15 8.69 7.57 13.44
N SER A 16 8.36 8.85 13.58
CA SER A 16 7.80 9.43 14.82
C SER A 16 6.28 9.64 14.74
N GLY A 17 5.65 9.21 13.65
CA GLY A 17 4.25 9.45 13.36
C GLY A 17 3.31 8.78 14.35
N ASN A 18 2.31 9.51 14.81
CA ASN A 18 1.20 9.02 15.63
C ASN A 18 -0.13 9.47 15.04
N GLY A 19 -1.16 8.63 15.14
CA GLY A 19 -2.52 8.98 14.75
C GLY A 19 -3.27 7.85 14.05
N ASN A 20 -4.32 8.19 13.32
CA ASN A 20 -5.18 7.24 12.62
C ASN A 20 -5.36 7.64 11.15
N LEU A 21 -5.02 6.70 10.26
CA LEU A 21 -5.13 6.83 8.83
C LEU A 21 -6.30 5.98 8.32
N LYS A 22 -7.26 6.62 7.65
CA LYS A 22 -8.39 5.96 6.99
C LYS A 22 -8.31 6.22 5.49
N LEU A 23 -8.39 5.16 4.71
CA LEU A 23 -8.37 5.17 3.26
C LEU A 23 -9.54 4.34 2.75
N LEU A 24 -10.24 4.87 1.74
CA LEU A 24 -11.29 4.17 1.01
C LEU A 24 -11.16 4.55 -0.47
N MET A 25 -11.14 3.54 -1.33
CA MET A 25 -11.02 3.68 -2.77
C MET A 25 -11.99 2.69 -3.43
N ASN A 26 -12.74 3.16 -4.44
CA ASN A 26 -13.75 2.36 -5.13
C ASN A 26 -13.36 1.95 -6.54
N ASP A 27 -12.32 2.55 -7.11
CA ASP A 27 -11.77 2.20 -8.42
C ASP A 27 -10.32 2.69 -8.46
N GLY A 28 -9.42 1.88 -9.00
CA GLY A 28 -8.02 2.27 -9.14
C GLY A 28 -7.25 1.38 -10.12
N LEU A 29 -6.02 1.78 -10.42
CA LEU A 29 -5.09 1.02 -11.22
C LEU A 29 -3.80 0.87 -10.42
N VAL A 30 -3.27 -0.36 -10.36
CA VAL A 30 -2.00 -0.66 -9.71
C VAL A 30 -1.12 -1.42 -10.69
N SER A 31 0.18 -1.12 -10.70
CA SER A 31 1.18 -1.87 -11.45
C SER A 31 1.13 -3.37 -11.08
N ARG A 32 1.13 -4.24 -12.09
CA ARG A 32 1.22 -5.69 -11.89
C ARG A 32 2.54 -6.04 -11.21
N ASN A 33 3.64 -5.40 -11.61
CA ASN A 33 4.94 -5.63 -11.01
C ASN A 33 4.97 -5.33 -9.51
N LEU A 34 4.30 -4.24 -9.09
CA LEU A 34 4.18 -3.89 -7.68
C LEU A 34 3.42 -4.97 -6.89
N MET A 35 2.32 -5.48 -7.44
CA MET A 35 1.57 -6.60 -6.84
C MET A 35 2.41 -7.89 -6.76
N GLU A 36 3.20 -8.17 -7.79
CA GLU A 36 4.06 -9.35 -7.82
C GLU A 36 5.24 -9.27 -6.84
N ILE A 37 5.80 -8.07 -6.61
CA ILE A 37 6.80 -7.84 -5.56
C ILE A 37 6.22 -8.14 -4.17
N LEU A 38 4.96 -7.73 -3.92
CA LEU A 38 4.29 -8.02 -2.65
C LEU A 38 4.09 -9.53 -2.45
N GLY A 39 3.91 -10.29 -3.53
CA GLY A 39 3.87 -11.76 -3.54
C GLY A 39 5.23 -12.45 -3.59
N LEU A 40 6.35 -11.70 -3.55
CA LEU A 40 7.72 -12.19 -3.75
C LEU A 40 7.92 -12.97 -5.06
N ASN A 41 7.12 -12.67 -6.08
CA ASN A 41 7.23 -13.30 -7.40
C ASN A 41 8.23 -12.55 -8.28
N VAL A 42 9.52 -12.71 -7.94
CA VAL A 42 10.65 -12.01 -8.57
C VAL A 42 10.81 -12.36 -10.06
N GLY A 43 10.37 -13.56 -10.47
CA GLY A 43 10.49 -14.02 -11.86
C GLY A 43 9.72 -13.17 -12.86
N ASN A 44 8.45 -12.87 -12.57
CA ASN A 44 7.64 -12.01 -13.43
C ASN A 44 8.02 -10.52 -13.29
N PHE A 45 8.39 -10.08 -12.09
CA PHE A 45 8.86 -8.70 -11.85
C PHE A 45 10.03 -8.30 -12.76
N ILE A 46 11.02 -9.17 -12.94
CA ILE A 46 12.19 -8.89 -13.81
C ILE A 46 11.77 -8.74 -15.27
N ILE A 47 10.81 -9.57 -15.73
CA ILE A 47 10.27 -9.46 -17.10
C ILE A 47 9.55 -8.11 -17.26
N GLY A 48 8.70 -7.71 -16.31
CA GLY A 48 8.01 -6.43 -16.37
C GLY A 48 8.93 -5.21 -16.31
N GLN A 49 10.07 -5.27 -15.61
CA GLN A 49 11.07 -4.19 -15.65
C GLN A 49 11.75 -4.01 -17.00
N ILE A 50 11.87 -5.09 -17.80
CA ILE A 50 12.53 -5.07 -19.11
C ILE A 50 11.54 -4.73 -20.23
N PHE A 51 10.29 -5.20 -20.13
CA PHE A 51 9.32 -5.15 -21.22
C PHE A 51 8.13 -4.19 -21.00
N GLY A 52 8.00 -3.58 -19.82
CA GLY A 52 6.91 -2.66 -19.46
C GLY A 52 5.98 -3.24 -18.39
N ASP A 53 5.33 -2.34 -17.64
CA ASP A 53 4.47 -2.69 -16.51
C ASP A 53 3.00 -2.63 -16.92
N ASP A 54 2.30 -3.77 -16.82
CA ASP A 54 0.87 -3.85 -17.06
C ASP A 54 0.10 -3.33 -15.84
N GLU A 55 -0.98 -2.60 -16.07
CA GLU A 55 -1.87 -2.16 -14.99
C GLU A 55 -2.91 -3.24 -14.65
N VAL A 56 -3.18 -3.43 -13.36
CA VAL A 56 -4.23 -4.28 -12.81
C VAL A 56 -5.29 -3.39 -12.18
N ARG A 57 -6.57 -3.67 -12.49
CA ARG A 57 -7.70 -2.96 -11.91
C ARG A 57 -7.87 -3.31 -10.43
N VAL A 58 -7.97 -2.28 -9.61
CA VAL A 58 -8.38 -2.36 -8.20
C VAL A 58 -9.87 -2.04 -8.14
N ASN A 59 -10.67 -3.00 -7.72
CA ASN A 59 -12.12 -2.87 -7.57
C ASN A 59 -12.48 -2.11 -6.30
N CYS A 60 -11.77 -2.36 -5.19
CA CYS A 60 -11.88 -1.53 -4.00
C CYS A 60 -10.66 -1.69 -3.10
N ALA A 61 -10.39 -0.66 -2.29
CA ALA A 61 -9.44 -0.76 -1.20
C ALA A 61 -9.97 -0.01 0.01
N ALA A 62 -9.84 -0.61 1.19
CA ALA A 62 -10.18 0.01 2.46
C ALA A 62 -9.05 -0.26 3.47
N ALA A 63 -8.52 0.79 4.07
CA ALA A 63 -7.54 0.65 5.13
C ALA A 63 -7.87 1.57 6.30
N ASN A 64 -7.79 1.03 7.51
CA ASN A 64 -7.82 1.79 8.76
C ASN A 64 -6.59 1.39 9.56
N LEU A 65 -5.62 2.29 9.67
CA LEU A 65 -4.34 2.04 10.31
C LEU A 65 -4.18 2.94 11.54
N ASP A 66 -3.87 2.33 12.68
CA ASP A 66 -3.40 3.06 13.86
C ASP A 66 -1.88 3.16 13.82
N LEU A 67 -1.36 4.38 13.79
CA LEU A 67 0.07 4.65 13.85
C LEU A 67 0.47 5.02 15.27
N VAL A 68 1.43 4.29 15.82
CA VAL A 68 2.04 4.59 17.13
C VAL A 68 3.56 4.56 16.98
N ASN A 69 4.20 5.72 17.15
CA ASN A 69 5.64 5.90 16.97
C ASN A 69 6.15 5.28 15.66
N GLY A 70 5.48 5.63 14.56
CA GLY A 70 5.78 5.17 13.20
C GLY A 70 5.42 3.71 12.90
N VAL A 71 4.96 2.93 13.89
CA VAL A 71 4.47 1.58 13.67
C VAL A 71 2.99 1.62 13.30
N ALA A 72 2.66 1.22 12.07
CA ALA A 72 1.28 1.08 11.61
C ALA A 72 0.70 -0.28 12.02
N ARG A 73 -0.47 -0.27 12.66
CA ARG A 73 -1.26 -1.46 12.99
C ARG A 73 -2.58 -1.41 12.22
N PRO A 74 -2.82 -2.34 11.28
CA PRO A 74 -4.08 -2.38 10.57
C PRO A 74 -5.21 -2.86 11.49
N GLN A 75 -6.26 -2.04 11.61
CA GLN A 75 -7.55 -2.44 12.18
C GLN A 75 -8.46 -3.04 11.10
N ILE A 76 -8.34 -2.52 9.88
CA ILE A 76 -9.00 -3.02 8.67
C ILE A 76 -7.99 -2.86 7.53
N PHE A 77 -7.80 -3.90 6.72
CA PHE A 77 -6.99 -3.83 5.49
C PHE A 77 -7.61 -4.74 4.43
N ALA A 78 -8.44 -4.17 3.55
CA ALA A 78 -9.05 -4.87 2.44
C ALA A 78 -8.51 -4.30 1.13
N PHE A 79 -8.12 -5.17 0.21
CA PHE A 79 -7.64 -4.83 -1.11
C PHE A 79 -8.16 -5.84 -2.13
N ASP A 80 -9.10 -5.41 -2.96
CA ASP A 80 -9.76 -6.21 -3.97
C ASP A 80 -9.31 -5.75 -5.36
N THR A 81 -8.73 -6.67 -6.10
CA THR A 81 -8.32 -6.50 -7.50
C THR A 81 -9.00 -7.55 -8.36
N GLU A 82 -9.04 -7.30 -9.66
CA GLU A 82 -9.56 -8.27 -10.64
C GLU A 82 -8.87 -9.65 -10.55
N ASN A 83 -7.63 -9.70 -10.05
CA ASN A 83 -6.82 -10.91 -10.00
C ASN A 83 -6.69 -11.54 -8.59
N ALA A 84 -7.02 -10.82 -7.51
CA ALA A 84 -6.84 -11.27 -6.12
C ALA A 84 -7.58 -10.40 -5.10
N VAL A 85 -8.03 -11.02 -4.00
CA VAL A 85 -8.64 -10.35 -2.83
C VAL A 85 -7.79 -10.60 -1.59
N ILE A 86 -7.46 -9.54 -0.84
CA ILE A 86 -6.72 -9.57 0.43
C ILE A 86 -7.54 -8.89 1.53
N ASN A 87 -7.70 -9.54 2.70
CA ASN A 87 -8.50 -9.06 3.84
C ASN A 87 -7.76 -9.22 5.18
#